data_AF-A0A2U9IPK4-F1
#
_entry.id   AF-A0A2U9IPK4-F1
#
_cell.length_a   1.000
_cell.length_b   1.000
_cell.length_c   1.000
_cell.angle_alpha   90.00
_cell.angle_beta   90.00
_cell.angle_gamma   90.00
#
_symmetry.space_group_name_H-M   'P 1'
#
loop_
_entity.id
_entity.type
_entity.pdbx_description
1 polymer ?
#
loop_
_entity_poly.entity_id
_entity_poly.type
_entity_poly.pdbx_seq_one_letter_code
_entity_poly.pdbx_strand_id
1 'polypeptide(L)'
;MDKYYFALLGEAGAAGLAKAFYLRFKKSELKDAYEEEVSHWNYFRRFKRSRLEPLVYYALFFFGILVSIFGFNFTRLVIRRVEKAAINFYLKNFDPEDSKISSILEEEKKHMMI
;
A
#
# COMPACT_ATOMS: atom_id res chain seq x y z
N MET A 1 1.49 -5.65 -19.86
CA MET A 1 1.86 -4.58 -18.90
C MET A 1 2.99 -5.07 -18.04
N ASP A 2 3.93 -4.20 -17.65
CA ASP A 2 4.96 -4.59 -16.70
C ASP A 2 4.39 -4.64 -15.28
N LYS A 3 3.97 -5.83 -14.86
CA LYS A 3 3.32 -6.05 -13.56
C LYS A 3 4.19 -5.66 -12.37
N TYR A 4 5.50 -5.85 -12.45
CA TYR A 4 6.44 -5.50 -11.38
C TYR A 4 6.59 -3.98 -11.27
N TYR A 5 6.55 -3.26 -12.40
CA TYR A 5 6.51 -1.80 -12.40
C TYR A 5 5.28 -1.23 -11.70
N PHE A 6 4.10 -1.76 -12.02
CA PHE A 6 2.86 -1.28 -11.43
C PHE A 6 2.73 -1.66 -9.95
N ALA A 7 3.15 -2.87 -9.58
CA ALA A 7 3.27 -3.26 -8.17
C ALA A 7 4.21 -2.30 -7.43
N LEU A 8 5.41 -2.05 -7.97
CA LEU A 8 6.38 -1.14 -7.38
C LEU A 8 5.80 0.26 -7.10
N LEU A 9 5.10 0.84 -8.06
CA LEU A 9 4.48 2.17 -7.87
C LEU A 9 3.25 2.11 -6.96
N GLY A 10 2.48 1.03 -7.00
CA GLY A 10 1.36 0.77 -6.11
C GLY A 10 1.79 0.80 -4.65
N GLU A 11 2.76 -0.05 -4.30
CA GLU A 11 3.31 -0.16 -2.94
C GLU A 11 4.00 1.14 -2.48
N ALA A 12 4.72 1.83 -3.38
CA ALA A 12 5.29 3.13 -3.06
C ALA A 12 4.19 4.14 -2.67
N GLY A 13 3.08 4.13 -3.39
CA GLY A 13 1.93 4.99 -3.10
C GLY A 13 1.20 4.58 -1.82
N ALA A 14 0.96 3.29 -1.62
CA ALA A 14 0.29 2.74 -0.46
C ALA A 14 1.09 2.98 0.83
N ALA A 15 2.42 2.79 0.79
CA ALA A 15 3.33 3.20 1.88
C ALA A 15 3.23 4.72 2.19
N GLY A 16 3.06 5.55 1.17
CA GLY A 16 2.83 6.99 1.33
C GLY A 16 1.52 7.28 2.08
N LEU A 17 0.42 6.65 1.68
CA LEU A 17 -0.89 6.74 2.35
C LEU A 17 -0.82 6.26 3.80
N ALA A 18 -0.27 5.06 4.02
CA ALA A 18 -0.18 4.44 5.33
C ALA A 18 0.60 5.32 6.31
N LYS A 19 1.73 5.92 5.86
CA LYS A 19 2.47 6.88 6.68
C LYS A 19 1.65 8.11 7.04
N ALA A 20 0.88 8.66 6.10
CA ALA A 20 0.06 9.83 6.35
C ALA A 20 -1.02 9.53 7.40
N PHE A 21 -1.69 8.38 7.27
CA PHE A 21 -2.72 7.95 8.22
C PHE A 21 -2.13 7.64 9.60
N TYR A 22 -0.99 6.94 9.66
CA TYR A 22 -0.28 6.73 10.93
C TYR A 22 0.12 8.05 11.57
N LEU A 23 0.66 8.99 10.80
CA LEU A 23 1.06 10.30 11.33
C LEU A 23 -0.13 11.08 11.90
N ARG A 24 -1.31 10.99 11.26
CA ARG A 24 -2.52 11.66 11.72
C ARG A 24 -3.13 11.04 12.98
N PHE A 25 -3.29 9.72 13.00
CA PHE A 25 -4.09 9.02 14.00
C PHE A 25 -3.26 8.29 15.07
N LYS A 26 -1.97 8.06 14.81
CA LYS A 26 -1.00 7.44 15.75
C LYS A 26 -1.42 6.07 16.31
N LYS A 27 -2.24 5.32 15.56
CA LYS A 27 -2.67 3.96 15.92
C LYS A 27 -1.58 2.94 15.55
N SER A 28 -1.41 1.90 16.37
CA SER A 28 -0.44 0.82 16.12
C SER A 28 -0.73 0.07 14.83
N GLU A 29 -1.99 -0.29 14.58
CA GLU A 29 -2.44 -0.96 13.35
C GLU A 29 -2.05 -0.22 12.06
N LEU A 30 -2.02 1.12 12.08
CA LEU A 30 -1.57 1.93 10.95
C LEU A 30 -0.05 2.02 10.83
N LYS A 31 0.66 1.90 11.96
CA LYS A 31 2.12 1.83 11.98
C LYS A 31 2.58 0.51 11.35
N ASP A 32 1.95 -0.58 11.77
CA ASP A 32 2.25 -1.93 11.29
C ASP A 32 1.97 -2.00 9.78
N ALA A 33 0.81 -1.50 9.34
CA ALA A 33 0.49 -1.40 7.90
C ALA A 33 1.54 -0.58 7.13
N TYR A 34 2.00 0.56 7.66
CA TYR A 34 3.06 1.33 7.01
C TYR A 34 4.37 0.55 6.87
N GLU A 35 4.75 -0.22 7.89
CA GLU A 35 5.98 -1.03 7.87
C GLU A 35 5.87 -2.20 6.88
N GLU A 36 4.71 -2.85 6.81
CA GLU A 36 4.38 -3.90 5.84
C GLU A 36 4.41 -3.37 4.39
N GLU A 37 3.77 -2.24 4.12
CA GLU A 37 3.78 -1.56 2.82
C GLU A 37 5.19 -1.15 2.35
N VAL A 38 6.03 -0.68 3.28
CA VAL A 38 7.44 -0.38 2.98
C VAL A 38 8.21 -1.67 2.65
N SER A 39 7.90 -2.77 3.32
CA SER A 39 8.47 -4.09 3.04
C SER A 39 8.08 -4.58 1.63
N HIS A 40 6.80 -4.46 1.27
CA HIS A 40 6.29 -4.79 -0.06
C HIS A 40 6.95 -3.94 -1.15
N TRP A 41 7.02 -2.62 -0.94
CA TRP A 41 7.70 -1.72 -1.85
C TRP A 41 9.15 -2.14 -2.07
N ASN A 42 9.90 -2.41 -0.99
CA ASN A 42 11.28 -2.87 -1.09
C ASN A 42 11.42 -4.25 -1.74
N TYR A 43 10.42 -5.13 -1.63
CA TYR A 43 10.39 -6.39 -2.36
C TYR A 43 10.33 -6.15 -3.87
N PHE A 44 9.36 -5.34 -4.35
CA PHE A 44 9.24 -5.04 -5.78
C PHE A 44 10.43 -4.24 -6.34
N ARG A 45 11.12 -3.46 -5.50
CA ARG A 45 12.38 -2.77 -5.86
C ARG A 45 13.51 -3.70 -6.29
N ARG A 46 13.45 -4.98 -5.92
CA ARG A 46 14.44 -6.00 -6.33
C ARG A 46 14.26 -6.40 -7.79
N PHE A 47 13.03 -6.35 -8.30
CA PHE A 47 12.70 -6.72 -9.67
C PHE A 47 12.74 -5.52 -10.61
N LYS A 48 12.39 -4.33 -10.13
CA LYS A 48 12.40 -3.11 -10.94
C LYS A 48 12.70 -1.87 -10.10
N ARG A 49 13.27 -0.83 -10.71
CA ARG A 49 13.48 0.49 -10.08
C ARG A 49 12.90 1.58 -10.97
N SER A 50 12.42 2.65 -10.36
CA SER A 50 11.81 3.78 -11.06
C SER A 50 12.06 5.09 -10.31
N ARG A 51 12.41 6.14 -11.05
CA ARG A 51 12.50 7.51 -10.49
C ARG A 51 11.14 8.06 -10.05
N LEU A 52 10.04 7.41 -10.44
CA LEU A 52 8.69 7.79 -10.05
C LEU A 52 8.29 7.25 -8.68
N GLU A 53 9.01 6.28 -8.10
CA GLU A 53 8.72 5.77 -6.75
C GLU A 53 8.59 6.89 -5.70
N PRO A 54 9.58 7.79 -5.52
CA PRO A 54 9.45 8.89 -4.55
C PRO A 54 8.33 9.86 -4.92
N LEU A 55 8.08 10.10 -6.21
CA LEU A 55 7.04 11.02 -6.65
C LEU A 55 5.65 10.48 -6.31
N VAL A 56 5.40 9.20 -6.57
CA VAL A 56 4.14 8.54 -6.22
C VAL A 56 3.97 8.46 -4.70
N TYR A 57 5.03 8.13 -3.97
CA TYR A 57 5.04 8.12 -2.51
C TYR A 57 4.62 9.46 -1.93
N TYR A 58 5.27 10.57 -2.33
CA TYR A 58 4.95 11.89 -1.78
C TYR A 58 3.58 12.39 -2.24
N ALA A 59 3.20 12.15 -3.49
CA ALA A 59 1.87 12.52 -3.99
C ALA A 59 0.76 11.86 -3.16
N LEU A 60 0.88 10.55 -2.90
CA LEU A 60 -0.11 9.83 -2.11
C LEU A 60 0.00 10.11 -0.61
N PHE A 61 1.19 10.43 -0.09
CA PHE A 61 1.34 10.93 1.28
C PHE A 61 0.58 12.24 1.50
N PHE A 62 0.73 13.23 0.61
CA PHE A 62 -0.01 14.50 0.71
C PHE A 62 -1.50 14.30 0.55
N PHE A 63 -1.91 13.45 -0.41
CA PHE A 63 -3.31 13.06 -0.55
C PHE A 63 -3.85 12.39 0.72
N GLY A 64 -3.09 11.50 1.35
CA GLY A 64 -3.43 10.86 2.61
C GLY A 64 -3.63 11.84 3.75
N ILE A 65 -2.77 12.88 3.86
CA ILE A 65 -2.97 13.96 4.83
C ILE A 65 -4.33 14.62 4.61
N LEU A 66 -4.66 14.98 3.36
CA LEU A 66 -5.95 15.61 3.04
C LEU A 66 -7.14 14.71 3.36
N VAL A 67 -7.09 13.44 2.98
CA VAL A 67 -8.11 12.43 3.29
C VAL A 67 -8.32 12.30 4.81
N SER A 68 -7.22 12.33 5.57
CA SER A 68 -7.26 12.13 7.03
C SER A 68 -7.98 13.25 7.79
N ILE A 69 -8.15 14.43 7.17
CA ILE A 69 -8.91 15.56 7.74
C ILE A 69 -10.40 15.21 7.89
N PHE A 70 -10.94 14.38 6.99
CA PHE A 70 -12.34 13.90 7.04
C PHE A 70 -12.58 12.84 8.13
N GLY A 71 -11.57 12.53 8.93
CA GLY A 71 -11.67 11.63 10.07
C GLY A 71 -11.38 10.16 9.74
N PHE A 72 -11.37 9.36 10.80
CA PHE A 72 -10.91 7.97 10.72
C PHE A 72 -11.87 7.08 9.92
N ASN A 73 -13.19 7.26 10.05
CA ASN A 73 -14.18 6.47 9.31
C ASN A 73 -14.02 6.63 7.78
N PHE A 74 -13.79 7.85 7.30
CA PHE A 74 -13.54 8.08 5.88
C PHE A 74 -12.20 7.49 5.44
N THR A 75 -11.17 7.62 6.27
CA THR A 75 -9.85 7.01 6.05
C THR A 75 -9.95 5.49 5.87
N ARG A 76 -10.73 4.80 6.71
CA ARG A 76 -10.97 3.35 6.59
C ARG A 76 -11.60 2.95 5.26
N LEU A 77 -12.52 3.77 4.73
CA LEU A 77 -13.12 3.53 3.41
C LEU A 77 -12.06 3.61 2.30
N VAL A 78 -11.15 4.58 2.40
CA VAL A 78 -10.04 4.74 1.44
C VAL A 78 -9.10 3.56 1.52
N ILE A 79 -8.65 3.17 2.73
CA ILE A 79 -7.79 1.99 2.94
C ILE A 79 -8.42 0.77 2.27
N ARG A 80 -9.65 0.40 2.66
CA ARG A 80 -10.37 -0.76 2.09
C ARG A 80 -10.47 -0.73 0.57
N ARG A 81 -10.60 0.45 -0.04
CA ARG A 81 -10.69 0.58 -1.49
C ARG A 81 -9.34 0.39 -2.17
N VAL A 82 -8.26 0.89 -1.58
CA VAL A 82 -6.88 0.70 -2.07
C VAL A 82 -6.49 -0.77 -1.93
N GLU A 83 -6.70 -1.37 -0.75
CA GLU A 83 -6.40 -2.79 -0.50
C GLU A 83 -7.13 -3.72 -1.47
N LYS A 84 -8.43 -3.48 -1.66
CA LYS A 84 -9.23 -4.28 -2.61
C LYS A 84 -8.69 -4.15 -4.04
N ALA A 85 -8.18 -2.99 -4.43
CA ALA A 85 -7.58 -2.79 -5.74
C ALA A 85 -6.23 -3.53 -5.85
N ALA A 86 -5.40 -3.48 -4.79
CA ALA A 86 -4.13 -4.19 -4.71
C ALA A 86 -4.32 -5.71 -4.79
N ILE A 87 -5.21 -6.28 -3.98
CA ILE A 87 -5.54 -7.71 -4.00
C ILE A 87 -5.99 -8.16 -5.39
N ASN A 88 -6.93 -7.43 -6.01
CA ASN A 88 -7.40 -7.75 -7.36
C ASN A 88 -6.28 -7.66 -8.41
N PHE A 89 -5.38 -6.70 -8.25
CA PHE A 89 -4.21 -6.56 -9.12
C PHE A 89 -3.27 -7.75 -8.96
N TYR A 90 -2.97 -8.17 -7.72
CA TYR A 90 -2.10 -9.30 -7.44
C TYR A 90 -2.66 -10.61 -7.97
N LEU A 91 -3.92 -10.94 -7.65
CA LEU A 91 -4.58 -12.15 -8.14
C LEU A 91 -4.66 -12.24 -9.67
N LYS A 92 -4.71 -11.10 -10.36
CA LYS A 92 -4.76 -11.06 -11.83
C LYS A 92 -3.39 -11.21 -12.49
N ASN A 93 -2.32 -10.75 -11.85
CA ASN A 93 -1.02 -10.57 -12.51
C ASN A 93 0.08 -11.50 -11.96
N PHE A 94 -0.09 -12.06 -10.77
CA PHE A 94 0.90 -12.90 -10.12
C PHE A 94 0.32 -14.27 -9.79
N ASP A 95 1.22 -15.23 -9.64
CA ASP A 95 0.86 -16.57 -9.18
C ASP A 95 0.60 -16.51 -7.67
N PRO A 96 -0.62 -16.80 -7.19
CA PRO A 96 -0.92 -16.79 -5.76
C PRO A 96 -0.22 -17.93 -5.00
N GLU A 97 0.31 -18.95 -5.69
CA GLU A 97 1.10 -20.02 -5.06
C GLU A 97 2.55 -19.60 -4.78
N ASP A 98 3.01 -18.47 -5.33
CA ASP A 98 4.30 -17.89 -4.95
C ASP A 98 4.26 -17.47 -3.48
N SER A 99 5.16 -18.06 -2.68
CA SER A 99 5.20 -17.87 -1.23
C SER A 99 5.22 -16.39 -0.80
N LYS A 100 5.90 -15.51 -1.55
CA LYS A 100 6.00 -14.11 -1.17
C LYS A 100 4.78 -13.31 -1.62
N ILE A 101 4.21 -13.62 -2.79
CA ILE A 101 2.94 -13.02 -3.23
C ILE A 101 1.79 -13.44 -2.31
N SER A 102 1.77 -14.70 -1.85
CA SER A 102 0.79 -15.19 -0.89
C SER A 102 0.87 -14.44 0.45
N SER A 103 2.09 -14.24 0.99
CA SER A 103 2.32 -13.42 2.19
C SER A 103 1.77 -12.00 2.02
N ILE A 104 2.10 -11.33 0.91
CA ILE A 104 1.62 -9.98 0.60
C ILE A 104 0.09 -9.95 0.57
N LEU A 105 -0.54 -10.91 -0.12
CA LEU A 105 -2.01 -11.02 -0.19
C LEU A 105 -2.67 -11.22 1.17
N GLU A 106 -2.02 -11.91 2.11
CA GLU A 106 -2.52 -12.05 3.48
C GLU A 106 -2.38 -10.76 4.29
N GLU A 107 -1.26 -10.05 4.14
CA GLU A 107 -1.00 -8.72 4.72
C GLU A 107 -2.08 -7.71 4.23
N GLU A 108 -2.35 -7.63 2.91
CA GLU A 108 -3.40 -6.73 2.37
C GLU A 108 -4.80 -7.05 2.92
N LYS A 109 -5.11 -8.33 3.12
CA LYS A 109 -6.41 -8.73 3.71
C LYS A 109 -6.53 -8.29 5.16
N LYS A 110 -5.42 -8.26 5.91
CA LYS A 110 -5.41 -7.74 7.29
C LYS A 110 -5.59 -6.23 7.30
N HIS A 111 -4.95 -5.51 6.38
CA HIS A 111 -5.09 -4.05 6.24
C HIS A 111 -6.55 -3.62 6.03
N MET A 112 -7.36 -4.43 5.32
CA MET A 112 -8.80 -4.16 5.14
C MET A 112 -9.60 -4.08 6.44
N MET A 113 -9.10 -4.66 7.53
CA MET A 113 -9.78 -4.73 8.82
C MET A 113 -9.54 -3.50 9.71
N ILE A 114 -8.58 -2.65 9.33
CA ILE A 114 -8.35 -1.33 9.96
C ILE A 114 -9.61 -0.46 9.91
#